data_AF-I1CAU4-F1
#
_entry.id   AF-I1CAU4-F1
#
_cell.length_a   1.000
_cell.length_b   1.000
_cell.length_c   1.000
_cell.angle_alpha   90.00
_cell.angle_beta   90.00
_cell.angle_gamma   90.00
#
_symmetry.space_group_name_H-M   'P 1'
#
loop_
_entity.id
_entity.type
_entity.pdbx_description
1 polymer ?
#
loop_
_entity_poly.entity_id
_entity_poly.type
_entity_poly.pdbx_seq_one_letter_code
_entity_poly.pdbx_strand_id
1 'polypeptide(L)' 'MSVGCLTHPEGIEDPDDKFVMPGDNVEMQCELTHDVAPEDSQSFIIHEGDKTVGTGVVNKVIE' A
#
# COMPACT_ATOMS: atom_id res chain seq x y z
N MET A 1 -5.56 -13.60 -3.79
CA MET A 1 -6.10 -12.24 -4.01
C MET A 1 -6.46 -11.74 -2.63
N SER A 2 -5.49 -11.17 -1.95
CA SER A 2 -5.61 -10.82 -0.53
C SER A 2 -6.12 -9.40 -0.47
N VAL A 3 -7.26 -9.20 0.19
CA VAL A 3 -7.86 -7.88 0.36
C VAL A 3 -7.13 -7.21 1.52
N GLY A 4 -6.63 -6.00 1.30
CA GLY A 4 -5.96 -5.20 2.31
C GLY A 4 -6.29 -3.73 2.15
N CYS A 5 -6.16 -2.96 3.21
CA CYS A 5 -6.30 -1.50 3.18
C CYS A 5 -4.92 -0.86 3.23
N LEU A 6 -4.75 0.21 2.44
CA LEU A 6 -3.55 1.04 2.45
C LEU A 6 -3.86 2.32 3.19
N THR A 7 -3.04 2.65 4.19
CA THR A 7 -3.16 3.86 4.99
C THR A 7 -1.85 4.62 5.00
N HIS A 8 -1.94 5.94 5.09
CA HIS A 8 -0.77 6.75 5.36
C HIS A 8 -0.20 6.43 6.75
N PRO A 9 1.12 6.37 6.91
CA PRO A 9 1.73 6.20 8.23
C PRO A 9 1.34 7.33 9.18
N GLU A 10 1.32 7.03 10.49
CA GLU A 10 1.03 8.04 11.51
C GLU A 10 2.09 9.16 11.49
N GLY A 11 1.65 10.42 11.48
CA GLY A 11 2.54 11.58 11.53
C GLY A 11 2.58 12.47 10.27
N ILE A 12 1.71 12.24 9.28
CA ILE A 12 1.57 13.16 8.14
C ILE A 12 0.77 14.41 8.58
N GLU A 13 1.47 15.53 8.75
CA GLU A 13 0.92 16.82 9.19
C GLU A 13 0.20 17.58 8.05
N ASP A 14 0.60 17.33 6.80
CA ASP A 14 0.10 18.07 5.64
C ASP A 14 -1.13 17.42 4.96
N PRO A 15 -2.13 18.22 4.56
CA PRO A 15 -3.34 17.72 3.90
C PRO A 15 -3.12 17.26 2.46
N ASP A 16 -2.11 17.79 1.75
CA ASP A 16 -1.76 17.35 0.39
C ASP A 16 -1.10 15.95 0.41
N ASP A 17 -0.30 15.63 1.44
CA ASP A 17 0.29 14.31 1.64
C ASP A 17 -0.73 13.23 2.10
N LYS A 18 -2.01 13.61 2.29
CA LYS A 18 -3.10 12.64 2.53
C LYS A 18 -3.73 12.12 1.24
N PHE A 19 -3.39 12.71 0.10
CA PHE A 19 -3.91 12.28 -1.19
C PHE A 19 -2.77 11.83 -2.09
N VAL A 20 -2.90 10.62 -2.63
CA VAL A 20 -1.94 10.08 -3.59
C VAL A 20 -2.40 10.43 -4.99
N MET A 21 -1.58 11.16 -5.76
CA MET A 21 -1.90 11.50 -7.15
C MET A 21 -1.32 10.48 -8.12
N PRO A 22 -1.93 10.31 -9.32
CA PRO A 22 -1.38 9.42 -10.34
C PRO A 22 0.03 9.85 -10.76
N GLY A 23 1.00 8.96 -10.59
CA GLY A 23 2.42 9.21 -10.92
C GLY A 23 3.29 9.50 -9.69
N ASP A 24 2.70 9.71 -8.52
CA ASP A 24 3.45 9.87 -7.28
C ASP A 24 4.01 8.54 -6.79
N ASN A 25 5.21 8.60 -6.20
CA ASN A 25 5.81 7.48 -5.49
C ASN A 25 5.68 7.77 -4.00
N VAL A 26 4.83 7.01 -3.32
CA VAL A 26 4.53 7.17 -1.89
C VAL A 26 4.83 5.90 -1.12
N GLU A 27 5.26 6.04 0.12
CA GLU A 27 5.36 4.94 1.07
C GLU A 27 4.09 4.90 1.93
N MET A 28 3.44 3.73 1.99
CA MET A 28 2.18 3.54 2.72
C MET A 28 2.25 2.28 3.58
N GLN A 29 1.46 2.26 4.64
CA GLN A 29 1.25 1.09 5.47
C GLN A 29 0.14 0.23 4.86
N CYS A 30 0.36 -1.08 4.77
CA CYS A 30 -0.63 -2.03 4.28
C CYS A 30 -1.06 -2.96 5.40
N GLU A 31 -2.36 -3.04 5.67
CA GLU A 31 -2.95 -4.03 6.58
C GLU A 31 -3.68 -5.09 5.77
N LEU A 32 -3.30 -6.35 5.96
CA LEU A 32 -3.87 -7.49 5.24
C LEU A 32 -5.03 -8.08 6.03
N THR A 33 -6.18 -8.29 5.38
CA THR A 33 -7.36 -8.89 6.04
C THR A 33 -7.19 -10.40 6.30
N HIS A 34 -6.24 -11.02 5.60
CA HIS A 34 -5.98 -12.46 5.69
C HIS A 34 -4.52 -12.71 6.04
N ASP A 35 -4.28 -13.79 6.78
CA ASP A 35 -2.94 -14.34 7.03
C ASP A 35 -2.27 -14.69 5.70
N VAL A 36 -1.35 -13.82 5.31
CA VAL A 36 -0.42 -14.00 4.22
C VAL A 36 0.94 -13.69 4.81
N ALA A 37 1.95 -14.48 4.48
CA ALA A 37 3.32 -14.15 4.80
C ALA A 37 3.91 -13.32 3.65
N PRO A 38 3.91 -11.98 3.73
CA PRO A 38 4.63 -11.16 2.76
C PRO A 38 6.13 -11.39 2.92
N GLU A 39 6.86 -11.36 1.81
CA GLU A 39 8.32 -11.41 1.79
C GLU A 39 8.88 -10.00 1.55
N ASP A 40 10.03 -9.67 2.15
CA ASP A 40 10.72 -8.43 1.84
C ASP A 40 11.11 -8.40 0.35
N SER A 41 10.95 -7.23 -0.28
CA SER A 41 11.12 -7.04 -1.74
C SER A 41 10.13 -7.80 -2.63
N GLN A 42 9.04 -8.35 -2.08
CA GLN A 42 7.97 -8.92 -2.88
C GLN A 42 7.19 -7.83 -3.64
N SER A 43 7.03 -8.00 -4.96
CA SER A 43 6.21 -7.09 -5.77
C SER A 43 4.74 -7.48 -5.75
N PHE A 44 3.87 -6.46 -5.72
CA PHE A 44 2.43 -6.65 -5.73
C PHE A 44 1.72 -5.61 -6.62
N ILE A 45 0.50 -5.96 -7.03
CA ILE A 45 -0.34 -5.11 -7.86
C ILE A 45 -1.58 -4.75 -7.06
N ILE A 46 -1.94 -3.47 -7.07
CA ILE A 46 -3.11 -2.95 -6.37
C ILE A 46 -4.25 -2.84 -7.38
N HIS A 47 -5.36 -3.48 -7.04
CA HIS A 47 -6.59 -3.42 -7.82
C HIS A 47 -7.69 -2.77 -6.99
N GLU A 48 -8.32 -1.74 -7.56
CA GLU A 48 -9.57 -1.20 -7.03
C GLU A 48 -10.70 -1.64 -7.97
N GLY A 49 -11.52 -2.58 -7.50
CA GLY A 49 -12.48 -3.30 -8.36
C GLY A 49 -11.77 -4.04 -9.50
N ASP A 50 -12.18 -3.80 -10.74
CA ASP A 50 -11.61 -4.43 -11.94
C ASP A 50 -10.41 -3.67 -12.55
N LYS A 51 -9.96 -2.58 -11.93
CA LYS A 51 -8.88 -1.74 -12.48
C LYS A 51 -7.61 -1.87 -11.66
N THR A 52 -6.47 -2.03 -12.34
CA THR A 52 -5.16 -1.83 -11.73
C THR A 52 -4.95 -0.35 -11.48
N VAL A 53 -4.76 0.02 -10.22
CA VAL A 53 -4.56 1.41 -9.79
C VAL A 53 -3.12 1.72 -9.39
N GLY A 54 -2.31 0.71 -9.12
CA GLY A 54 -0.92 0.89 -8.76
C GLY A 54 -0.13 -0.41 -8.69
N THR A 55 1.18 -0.26 -8.61
CA THR A 55 2.14 -1.36 -8.40
C THR A 55 3.05 -0.98 -7.23
N GLY A 56 3.35 -1.93 -6.37
CA GLY A 56 4.15 -1.70 -5.17
C GLY A 56 5.18 -2.79 -4.94
N VAL A 57 6.09 -2.51 -4.02
CA VAL A 57 7.06 -3.47 -3.50
C VAL A 57 7.02 -3.41 -1.97
N VAL A 58 7.07 -4.56 -1.32
CA VAL A 58 7.14 -4.64 0.14
C VAL A 58 8.53 -4.19 0.58
N ASN A 59 8.63 -3.03 1.22
CA ASN A 59 9.89 -2.51 1.74
C ASN A 59 10.27 -3.16 3.08
N LYS A 60 9.29 -3.32 3.97
CA LYS A 60 9.48 -3.95 5.27
C LYS A 60 8.18 -4.61 5.74
N VAL A 61 8.29 -5.84 6.25
CA VAL A 61 7.18 -6.50 6.95
C VAL A 61 7.10 -6.02 8.40
N ILE A 62 5.90 -5.62 8.80
CA ILE A 62 5.56 -5.20 10.16
C ILE A 62 4.42 -6.10 10.66
N GLU A 63 4.47 -6.52 11.93
CA GLU A 63 3.49 -7.39 12.60
C GLU A 63 2.62 -6.61 13.59
#